data_AF-A0AAU9D836-F1
#
_entry.id   AF-A0AAU9D836-F1
#
_cell.length_a   1.000
_cell.length_b   1.000
_cell.length_c   1.000
_cell.angle_alpha   90.00
_cell.angle_beta   90.00
_cell.angle_gamma   90.00
#
_symmetry.space_group_name_H-M   'P 1'
#
loop_
_entity.id
_entity.type
_entity.pdbx_description
1 polymer ?
#
loop_
_entity_poly.entity_id
_entity_poly.type
_entity_poly.pdbx_seq_one_letter_code
_entity_poly.pdbx_strand_id
1 'polypeptide(L)'
;MNKINNIKLPNTKETSNYNDKMNGYSQENSSDNSQFYRFKDTSRINTKAHKRFYLHWEFWIILILAILSVAPIGSKTNLNWSFGSSKTSKSDSSSKDDSSLEDVIKEVKNFADDGMSEHETYKFLTGDSFNYRKETVKKAIKEANIDWNQVALKSANNYLGDTSAKSKDGIYKLLTFKDGSKFTSSQAKYAVEHIKADWNKMALKCAQNYVKLDSFSDSEKGLYNLLSSKKYEGFTSSQANYAIKHVKVDWNKLALQKAREYQNITHSAKETKKWMMDDREPFSDQQIEYAISHLK
;
A
#
# COMPACT_ATOMS: atom_id res chain seq x y z
N MET A 1 42.10 -64.45 8.29
CA MET A 1 42.64 -63.07 8.42
C MET A 1 41.62 -62.16 7.74
N ASN A 2 40.92 -61.20 8.33
CA ASN A 2 41.06 -60.43 9.57
C ASN A 2 39.67 -60.10 10.17
N LYS A 3 39.70 -59.60 11.40
CA LYS A 3 38.67 -59.67 12.45
C LYS A 3 37.43 -58.79 12.26
N ILE A 4 36.31 -59.36 12.71
CA ILE A 4 35.04 -58.73 13.05
C ILE A 4 35.22 -57.91 14.34
N ASN A 5 34.69 -56.68 14.38
CA ASN A 5 34.43 -55.96 15.63
C ASN A 5 32.97 -55.52 15.67
N ASN A 6 32.25 -56.13 16.62
CA ASN A 6 30.92 -55.77 17.11
C ASN A 6 30.93 -54.38 17.76
N ILE A 7 29.92 -53.55 17.48
CA ILE A 7 29.50 -52.50 18.42
C ILE A 7 27.99 -52.53 18.60
N LYS A 8 27.61 -52.62 19.88
CA LYS A 8 26.29 -52.68 20.51
C LYS A 8 25.42 -51.46 20.20
N LEU A 9 24.13 -51.72 19.98
CA LEU A 9 23.05 -50.76 20.27
C LEU A 9 22.79 -50.69 21.79
N PRO A 10 22.42 -49.52 22.31
CA PRO A 10 21.47 -49.43 23.41
C PRO A 10 20.18 -48.74 22.97
N ASN A 11 19.08 -49.40 23.28
CA ASN A 11 17.72 -48.90 23.27
C ASN A 11 17.41 -48.39 24.69
N THR A 12 16.80 -47.20 24.83
CA THR A 12 15.48 -46.95 25.46
C THR A 12 15.34 -45.51 25.96
N LYS A 13 14.25 -44.88 25.52
CA LYS A 13 13.31 -44.01 26.26
C LYS A 13 13.88 -43.00 27.27
N GLU A 14 13.70 -41.71 26.97
CA GLU A 14 13.21 -40.73 27.94
C GLU A 14 12.58 -39.52 27.23
N THR A 15 11.29 -39.32 27.49
CA THR A 15 10.49 -38.15 27.14
C THR A 15 10.60 -37.12 28.28
N SER A 16 10.95 -35.86 28.01
CA SER A 16 10.68 -34.75 28.94
C SER A 16 11.04 -33.38 28.34
N ASN A 17 10.03 -32.52 28.23
CA ASN A 17 10.06 -31.05 28.33
C ASN A 17 11.13 -30.22 27.58
N TYR A 18 10.72 -29.60 26.48
CA TYR A 18 11.28 -28.35 25.97
C TYR A 18 10.19 -27.25 26.00
N ASN A 19 9.70 -26.94 27.20
CA ASN A 19 8.84 -25.78 27.50
C ASN A 19 9.41 -25.05 28.73
N ASP A 20 10.69 -24.67 28.67
CA ASP A 20 11.31 -23.79 29.66
C ASP A 20 12.50 -23.07 29.03
N LYS A 21 12.22 -21.98 28.32
CA LYS A 21 13.12 -20.86 28.01
C LYS A 21 12.38 -19.89 27.10
N MET A 22 11.68 -18.94 27.71
CA MET A 22 11.39 -17.57 27.25
C MET A 22 10.24 -17.00 28.10
N ASN A 23 10.40 -17.01 29.43
CA ASN A 23 9.64 -16.17 30.35
C ASN A 23 10.65 -15.53 31.30
N GLY A 24 10.88 -14.23 31.12
CA GLY A 24 11.82 -13.46 31.93
C GLY A 24 12.44 -12.37 31.09
N TYR A 25 11.69 -11.29 30.87
CA TYR A 25 12.15 -9.89 30.94
C TYR A 25 10.91 -9.00 30.81
N SER A 26 10.22 -8.83 31.94
CA SER A 26 9.32 -7.69 32.14
C SER A 26 10.13 -6.57 32.82
N GLN A 27 10.02 -5.39 32.22
CA GLN A 27 9.95 -4.07 32.84
C GLN A 27 10.95 -3.71 33.95
N GLU A 28 11.80 -2.71 33.66
CA GLU A 28 11.98 -1.60 34.59
C GLU A 28 12.32 -0.30 33.85
N ASN A 29 11.63 0.76 34.25
CA ASN A 29 11.73 2.15 33.80
C ASN A 29 12.97 2.84 34.42
N SER A 30 13.57 3.76 33.69
CA SER A 30 14.17 5.00 34.24
C SER A 30 14.55 5.91 33.08
N SER A 31 13.68 6.86 32.73
CA SER A 31 13.80 8.28 33.07
C SER A 31 14.85 9.03 32.23
N ASP A 32 14.38 10.14 31.67
CA ASP A 32 15.17 11.30 31.26
C ASP A 32 15.69 11.35 29.81
N ASN A 33 14.85 11.89 28.93
CA ASN A 33 15.27 12.74 27.82
C ASN A 33 14.06 13.52 27.30
N SER A 34 13.57 14.44 28.14
CA SER A 34 12.57 15.44 27.77
C SER A 34 13.13 16.83 28.01
N GLN A 35 13.97 17.34 27.11
CA GLN A 35 14.23 18.78 27.01
C GLN A 35 14.59 19.15 25.56
N PHE A 36 14.10 20.32 25.13
CA PHE A 36 14.25 20.98 23.82
C PHE A 36 13.24 20.62 22.73
N TYR A 37 12.00 21.10 22.89
CA TYR A 37 11.47 22.16 22.02
C TYR A 37 10.57 23.08 22.86
N ARG A 38 11.03 24.33 23.02
CA ARG A 38 10.39 25.38 23.79
C ARG A 38 9.28 25.98 22.92
N PHE A 39 8.02 25.73 23.29
CA PHE A 39 6.84 26.33 22.67
C PHE A 39 6.93 27.86 22.85
N LYS A 40 7.09 28.61 21.75
CA LYS A 40 6.85 30.05 21.75
C LYS A 40 5.36 30.26 21.58
N ASP A 41 4.78 30.87 22.58
CA ASP A 41 3.42 31.40 22.58
C ASP A 41 3.27 32.42 21.44
N THR A 42 2.44 32.10 20.44
CA THR A 42 1.96 33.06 19.43
C THR A 42 0.44 33.08 19.48
N SER A 43 -0.09 33.72 20.52
CA SER A 43 -1.44 34.24 20.49
C SER A 43 -1.54 35.35 19.42
N ARG A 44 -2.54 35.17 18.53
CA ARG A 44 -3.03 36.08 17.46
C ARG A 44 -2.37 35.98 16.08
N ILE A 45 -2.76 34.96 15.31
CA ILE A 45 -3.13 35.13 13.89
C ILE A 45 -4.35 34.24 13.62
N ASN A 46 -5.49 34.87 13.37
CA ASN A 46 -6.72 34.20 12.95
C ASN A 46 -6.69 34.02 11.44
N THR A 47 -6.34 32.82 10.98
CA THR A 47 -6.60 32.36 9.61
C THR A 47 -7.09 30.93 9.70
N LYS A 48 -8.28 30.71 9.11
CA LYS A 48 -9.00 29.43 9.03
C LYS A 48 -8.02 28.26 8.85
N ALA A 49 -8.06 27.32 9.80
CA ALA A 49 -7.37 26.05 9.68
C ALA A 49 -7.80 25.39 8.36
N HIS A 50 -6.89 25.32 7.38
CA HIS A 50 -7.02 24.37 6.28
C HIS A 50 -6.91 22.99 6.92
N LYS A 51 -8.07 22.43 7.25
CA LYS A 51 -8.20 21.00 7.56
C LYS A 51 -7.53 20.26 6.41
N ARG A 52 -6.56 19.41 6.74
CA ARG A 52 -5.86 18.52 5.81
C ARG A 52 -6.90 17.60 5.15
N PHE A 53 -7.50 18.04 4.04
CA PHE A 53 -8.63 17.35 3.40
C PHE A 53 -8.18 16.31 2.35
N TYR A 54 -6.89 16.00 2.27
CA TYR A 54 -6.35 14.97 1.36
C TYR A 54 -5.65 13.84 2.12
N LEU A 55 -6.34 13.31 3.11
CA LEU A 55 -6.14 11.95 3.64
C LEU A 55 -7.50 11.29 3.43
N HIS A 56 -7.76 10.41 2.46
CA HIS A 56 -7.09 9.14 2.25
C HIS A 56 -7.37 8.66 0.81
N TRP A 57 -6.33 8.48 0.01
CA TRP A 57 -6.44 7.77 -1.29
C TRP A 57 -6.73 6.26 -1.08
N GLU A 58 -6.69 5.76 0.16
CA GLU A 58 -7.10 4.39 0.53
C GLU A 58 -8.56 4.07 0.13
N PHE A 59 -9.45 5.06 0.05
CA PHE A 59 -10.82 4.85 -0.43
C PHE A 59 -10.89 4.45 -1.91
N TRP A 60 -9.91 4.85 -2.74
CA TRP A 60 -9.86 4.46 -4.15
C TRP A 60 -9.23 3.07 -4.33
N ILE A 61 -8.33 2.63 -3.44
CA ILE A 61 -7.83 1.24 -3.46
C ILE A 61 -8.94 0.26 -3.08
N ILE A 62 -9.73 0.59 -2.05
CA ILE A 62 -10.89 -0.22 -1.65
C ILE A 62 -11.88 -0.30 -2.81
N LEU A 63 -12.09 0.80 -3.55
CA LEU A 63 -12.94 0.81 -4.74
C LEU A 63 -12.37 -0.08 -5.87
N ILE A 64 -11.05 -0.07 -6.12
CA ILE A 64 -10.41 -0.90 -7.15
C ILE A 64 -10.41 -2.39 -6.76
N LEU A 65 -10.24 -2.73 -5.49
CA LEU A 65 -10.34 -4.11 -4.99
C LEU A 65 -11.79 -4.62 -4.96
N ALA A 66 -12.76 -3.76 -4.65
CA ALA A 66 -14.19 -4.11 -4.66
C ALA A 66 -14.76 -4.33 -6.07
N ILE A 67 -14.18 -3.73 -7.12
CA ILE A 67 -14.63 -3.92 -8.51
C ILE A 67 -14.14 -5.26 -9.09
N LEU A 68 -13.07 -5.86 -8.55
CA LEU A 68 -12.54 -7.15 -9.03
C LEU A 68 -13.22 -8.39 -8.43
N SER A 69 -14.12 -8.24 -7.45
CA SER A 69 -14.88 -9.35 -6.83
C SER A 69 -16.32 -9.49 -7.32
N VAL A 70 -16.75 -8.79 -8.37
CA VAL A 70 -18.13 -8.92 -8.88
C VAL A 70 -18.15 -9.73 -10.19
N ALA A 71 -18.42 -11.04 -10.06
CA ALA A 71 -19.05 -11.81 -11.13
C ALA A 71 -20.53 -11.38 -11.28
N PRO A 72 -21.13 -11.47 -12.48
CA PRO A 72 -22.35 -10.74 -12.81
C PRO A 72 -23.58 -11.41 -12.19
N ILE A 73 -24.19 -10.77 -11.19
CA ILE A 73 -25.54 -11.09 -10.73
C ILE A 73 -26.41 -9.88 -10.98
N GLY A 74 -27.28 -10.00 -11.99
CA GLY A 74 -28.29 -8.99 -12.30
C GLY A 74 -29.27 -8.85 -11.15
N SER A 75 -29.38 -7.64 -10.61
CA SER A 75 -30.60 -7.14 -10.01
C SER A 75 -30.62 -5.62 -10.10
N LYS A 76 -31.65 -5.08 -10.75
CA LYS A 76 -31.95 -3.64 -10.73
C LYS A 76 -32.46 -3.30 -9.34
N THR A 77 -31.72 -2.52 -8.57
CA THR A 77 -32.26 -1.79 -7.43
C THR A 77 -31.78 -0.35 -7.46
N ASN A 78 -32.73 0.59 -7.45
CA ASN A 78 -32.47 2.00 -7.25
C ASN A 78 -32.20 2.22 -5.76
N LEU A 79 -30.98 2.61 -5.41
CA LEU A 79 -30.63 3.06 -4.06
C LEU A 79 -30.42 4.57 -4.08
N ASN A 80 -31.45 5.27 -3.65
CA ASN A 80 -31.45 6.70 -3.41
C ASN A 80 -30.83 6.94 -2.03
N TRP A 81 -29.60 7.47 -1.97
CA TRP A 81 -28.96 7.85 -0.71
C TRP A 81 -28.99 9.37 -0.55
N SER A 82 -29.84 9.82 0.35
CA SER A 82 -29.94 11.22 0.79
C SER A 82 -28.87 11.50 1.84
N PHE A 83 -27.87 12.34 1.52
CA PHE A 83 -27.00 12.96 2.52
C PHE A 83 -27.52 14.37 2.82
N GLY A 84 -27.75 14.65 4.11
CA GLY A 84 -28.45 15.82 4.60
C GLY A 84 -27.85 17.13 4.12
N SER A 85 -28.63 17.86 3.31
CA SER A 85 -28.37 19.25 2.95
C SER A 85 -28.62 20.12 4.17
N SER A 86 -27.55 20.63 4.79
CA SER A 86 -27.67 21.83 5.60
C SER A 86 -27.81 23.01 4.64
N LYS A 87 -28.95 23.70 4.78
CA LYS A 87 -29.30 24.89 3.99
C LYS A 87 -28.25 25.97 4.24
N THR A 88 -27.53 26.33 3.20
CA THR A 88 -26.96 27.68 3.06
C THR A 88 -27.53 28.30 1.79
N SER A 89 -28.08 29.49 1.99
CA SER A 89 -28.71 30.39 1.04
C SER A 89 -28.01 30.42 -0.33
N LYS A 90 -28.82 30.33 -1.39
CA LYS A 90 -28.49 30.82 -2.73
C LYS A 90 -27.83 32.20 -2.60
N SER A 91 -26.53 32.29 -2.91
CA SER A 91 -25.94 33.55 -3.35
C SER A 91 -25.77 33.47 -4.86
N ASP A 92 -26.20 34.50 -5.54
CA ASP A 92 -26.11 34.65 -6.98
C ASP A 92 -24.69 34.39 -7.51
N SER A 93 -24.62 33.77 -8.68
CA SER A 93 -23.39 33.47 -9.41
C SER A 93 -22.75 34.77 -9.89
N SER A 94 -21.89 35.35 -9.07
CA SER A 94 -20.89 36.34 -9.48
C SER A 94 -19.53 35.65 -9.40
N SER A 95 -18.81 35.58 -10.53
CA SER A 95 -17.40 35.26 -10.52
C SER A 95 -16.70 36.20 -9.54
N LYS A 96 -15.76 35.70 -8.73
CA LYS A 96 -14.93 36.59 -7.89
C LYS A 96 -14.07 37.44 -8.83
N ASP A 97 -14.62 38.58 -9.23
CA ASP A 97 -14.00 39.50 -10.19
C ASP A 97 -12.93 40.39 -9.55
N ASP A 98 -12.74 40.30 -8.22
CA ASP A 98 -11.94 41.23 -7.43
C ASP A 98 -10.70 40.60 -6.75
N SER A 99 -10.39 39.33 -7.04
CA SER A 99 -9.14 38.72 -6.55
C SER A 99 -7.95 39.17 -7.39
N SER A 100 -6.94 39.75 -6.76
CA SER A 100 -5.70 40.13 -7.43
C SER A 100 -5.06 38.89 -8.07
N LEU A 101 -4.41 39.07 -9.22
CA LEU A 101 -3.63 38.00 -9.86
C LEU A 101 -2.61 37.40 -8.88
N GLU A 102 -2.05 38.23 -8.01
CA GLU A 102 -1.12 37.82 -6.95
C GLU A 102 -1.74 36.83 -5.95
N ASP A 103 -3.01 36.98 -5.60
CA ASP A 103 -3.70 36.06 -4.70
C ASP A 103 -3.85 34.68 -5.36
N VAL A 104 -4.16 34.67 -6.66
CA VAL A 104 -4.29 33.41 -7.41
C VAL A 104 -2.92 32.76 -7.60
N ILE A 105 -1.86 33.53 -7.86
CA ILE A 105 -0.48 33.01 -7.93
C ILE A 105 -0.09 32.38 -6.59
N LYS A 106 -0.42 33.02 -5.47
CA LYS A 106 -0.15 32.48 -4.13
C LYS A 106 -0.89 31.16 -3.91
N GLU A 107 -2.16 31.08 -4.30
CA GLU A 107 -2.94 29.85 -4.15
C GLU A 107 -2.41 28.72 -5.04
N VAL A 108 -2.02 29.01 -6.28
CA VAL A 108 -1.35 28.06 -7.18
C VAL A 108 -0.06 27.51 -6.55
N LYS A 109 0.76 28.39 -5.95
CA LYS A 109 2.00 27.99 -5.26
C LYS A 109 1.71 27.11 -4.05
N ASN A 110 0.69 27.44 -3.25
CA ASN A 110 0.26 26.61 -2.12
C ASN A 110 -0.13 25.19 -2.57
N PHE A 111 -0.93 25.06 -3.63
CA PHE A 111 -1.33 23.76 -4.16
C PHE A 111 -0.12 22.96 -4.72
N ALA A 112 0.78 23.62 -5.43
CA ALA A 112 2.01 23.00 -5.89
C ALA A 112 2.92 22.57 -4.72
N ASP A 113 2.96 23.36 -3.64
CA ASP A 113 3.67 23.01 -2.41
C ASP A 113 3.06 21.82 -1.69
N ASP A 114 1.77 21.56 -1.87
CA ASP A 114 1.09 20.34 -1.39
C ASP A 114 1.31 19.13 -2.34
N GLY A 115 1.99 19.31 -3.46
CA GLY A 115 2.27 18.26 -4.44
C GLY A 115 1.13 18.01 -5.44
N MET A 116 0.20 18.96 -5.58
CA MET A 116 -0.88 18.90 -6.56
C MET A 116 -0.37 19.21 -7.97
N SER A 117 -0.83 18.46 -8.99
CA SER A 117 -0.39 18.72 -10.36
C SER A 117 -0.94 20.03 -10.92
N GLU A 118 -0.34 20.51 -12.02
CA GLU A 118 -0.86 21.66 -12.77
C GLU A 118 -2.33 21.48 -13.18
N HIS A 119 -2.66 20.29 -13.68
CA HIS A 119 -4.02 19.98 -14.13
C HIS A 119 -5.03 20.02 -12.98
N GLU A 120 -4.69 19.40 -11.85
CA GLU A 120 -5.55 19.40 -10.67
C GLU A 120 -5.70 20.80 -10.10
N THR A 121 -4.60 21.55 -9.99
CA THR A 121 -4.59 22.93 -9.52
C THR A 121 -5.52 23.79 -10.37
N TYR A 122 -5.42 23.71 -11.70
CA TYR A 122 -6.33 24.41 -12.62
C TYR A 122 -7.79 23.99 -12.41
N LYS A 123 -8.07 22.69 -12.30
CA LYS A 123 -9.43 22.16 -12.11
C LYS A 123 -10.05 22.63 -10.79
N PHE A 124 -9.29 22.60 -9.68
CA PHE A 124 -9.77 23.05 -8.37
C PHE A 124 -10.05 24.55 -8.35
N LEU A 125 -9.11 25.36 -8.85
CA LEU A 125 -9.23 26.82 -8.84
C LEU A 125 -10.36 27.33 -9.73
N THR A 126 -10.67 26.63 -10.82
CA THR A 126 -11.77 26.99 -11.74
C THR A 126 -13.10 26.30 -11.41
N GLY A 127 -13.11 25.38 -10.44
CA GLY A 127 -14.31 24.68 -9.98
C GLY A 127 -15.09 25.49 -8.93
N ASP A 128 -16.28 24.98 -8.57
CA ASP A 128 -17.28 25.68 -7.75
C ASP A 128 -16.76 26.22 -6.40
N SER A 129 -15.74 25.59 -5.82
CA SER A 129 -15.15 26.00 -4.52
C SER A 129 -14.43 27.35 -4.57
N PHE A 130 -13.64 27.57 -5.62
CA PHE A 130 -12.86 28.80 -5.79
C PHE A 130 -13.49 29.74 -6.82
N ASN A 131 -14.00 29.16 -7.91
CA ASN A 131 -14.69 29.81 -9.02
C ASN A 131 -13.90 30.98 -9.63
N TYR A 132 -12.58 30.84 -9.75
CA TYR A 132 -11.74 31.82 -10.44
C TYR A 132 -11.95 31.71 -11.95
N ARG A 133 -11.83 32.85 -12.65
CA ARG A 133 -11.88 32.88 -14.12
C ARG A 133 -10.74 32.03 -14.69
N LYS A 134 -11.08 31.16 -15.66
CA LYS A 134 -10.13 30.24 -16.32
C LYS A 134 -8.87 30.94 -16.83
N GLU A 135 -9.02 32.10 -17.45
CA GLU A 135 -7.89 32.88 -17.98
C GLU A 135 -7.00 33.46 -16.87
N THR A 136 -7.58 33.89 -15.74
CA THR A 136 -6.81 34.33 -14.57
C THR A 136 -5.97 33.19 -14.01
N VAL A 137 -6.54 31.99 -13.88
CA VAL A 137 -5.82 30.81 -13.37
C VAL A 137 -4.69 30.38 -14.32
N LYS A 138 -4.93 30.35 -15.63
CA LYS A 138 -3.88 30.05 -16.62
C LYS A 138 -2.73 31.05 -16.54
N LYS A 139 -3.04 32.34 -16.42
CA LYS A 139 -2.03 33.40 -16.26
C LYS A 139 -1.25 33.22 -14.96
N ALA A 140 -1.94 32.94 -13.85
CA ALA A 140 -1.31 32.70 -12.55
C ALA A 140 -0.39 31.47 -12.56
N ILE A 141 -0.80 30.36 -13.18
CA ILE A 141 0.04 29.15 -13.34
C ILE A 141 1.33 29.47 -14.10
N LYS A 142 1.23 30.26 -15.18
CA LYS A 142 2.38 30.67 -15.97
C LYS A 142 3.32 31.61 -15.19
N GLU A 143 2.77 32.59 -14.48
CA GLU A 143 3.55 33.60 -13.73
C GLU A 143 4.11 33.07 -12.41
N ALA A 144 3.51 32.01 -11.86
CA ALA A 144 4.03 31.34 -10.66
C ALA A 144 5.41 30.71 -10.87
N ASN A 145 5.80 30.44 -12.14
CA ASN A 145 7.10 29.88 -12.54
C ASN A 145 7.47 28.61 -11.75
N ILE A 146 6.50 27.68 -11.65
CA ILE A 146 6.63 26.43 -10.89
C ILE A 146 7.35 25.37 -11.71
N ASP A 147 8.34 24.70 -11.09
CA ASP A 147 8.90 23.48 -11.64
C ASP A 147 7.99 22.28 -11.32
N TRP A 148 7.09 21.98 -12.26
CA TRP A 148 6.14 20.88 -12.11
C TRP A 148 6.79 19.48 -12.04
N ASN A 149 8.07 19.34 -12.44
CA ASN A 149 8.81 18.10 -12.23
C ASN A 149 9.14 17.89 -10.74
N GLN A 150 9.50 18.97 -10.03
CA GLN A 150 9.70 18.92 -8.57
C GLN A 150 8.41 18.66 -7.82
N VAL A 151 7.30 19.24 -8.29
CA VAL A 151 5.96 18.97 -7.72
C VAL A 151 5.60 17.49 -7.87
N ALA A 152 5.84 16.90 -9.04
CA ALA A 152 5.64 15.46 -9.26
C ALA A 152 6.53 14.60 -8.35
N LEU A 153 7.81 14.99 -8.17
CA LEU A 153 8.72 14.32 -7.24
C LEU A 153 8.23 14.42 -5.79
N LYS A 154 7.73 15.57 -5.35
CA LYS A 154 7.12 15.74 -4.03
C LYS A 154 5.91 14.83 -3.86
N SER A 155 4.99 14.83 -4.83
CA SER A 155 3.82 13.96 -4.85
C SER A 155 4.21 12.46 -4.77
N ALA A 156 5.24 12.07 -5.52
CA ALA A 156 5.79 10.71 -5.48
C ALA A 156 6.34 10.32 -4.09
N ASN A 157 7.02 11.25 -3.40
CA ASN A 157 7.49 11.02 -2.03
C ASN A 157 6.32 10.92 -1.04
N ASN A 158 5.26 11.72 -1.21
CA ASN A 158 4.06 11.63 -0.38
C ASN A 158 3.44 10.21 -0.49
N TYR A 159 3.33 9.68 -1.70
CA TYR A 159 2.84 8.30 -1.90
C TYR A 159 3.71 7.21 -1.26
N LEU A 160 5.00 7.45 -1.04
CA LEU A 160 5.87 6.54 -0.28
C LEU A 160 5.74 6.70 1.24
N GLY A 161 5.43 7.92 1.70
CA GLY A 161 5.20 8.24 3.11
C GLY A 161 3.89 7.64 3.63
N ASP A 162 2.89 7.52 2.76
CA ASP A 162 1.66 6.82 3.07
C ASP A 162 1.94 5.33 3.29
N THR A 163 1.32 4.75 4.31
CA THR A 163 1.61 3.43 4.89
C THR A 163 1.66 2.26 3.90
N SER A 164 1.16 2.43 2.69
CA SER A 164 1.25 1.45 1.59
C SER A 164 2.67 1.31 1.04
N ALA A 165 3.14 0.07 0.90
CA ALA A 165 4.31 -0.21 0.09
C ALA A 165 3.97 -0.07 -1.40
N LYS A 166 4.86 0.54 -2.19
CA LYS A 166 4.64 0.75 -3.63
C LYS A 166 5.90 0.48 -4.42
N SER A 167 5.74 -0.10 -5.60
CA SER A 167 6.82 -0.18 -6.58
C SER A 167 7.02 1.14 -7.32
N LYS A 168 8.16 1.27 -7.99
CA LYS A 168 8.44 2.38 -8.91
C LYS A 168 7.38 2.49 -10.00
N ASP A 169 6.91 1.37 -10.55
CA ASP A 169 5.85 1.32 -11.56
C ASP A 169 4.49 1.72 -10.98
N GLY A 170 4.20 1.30 -9.74
CA GLY A 170 2.99 1.70 -9.01
C GLY A 170 2.92 3.22 -8.78
N ILE A 171 4.03 3.84 -8.36
CA ILE A 171 4.12 5.30 -8.21
C ILE A 171 3.88 6.01 -9.55
N TYR A 172 4.52 5.53 -10.63
CA TYR A 172 4.29 6.09 -11.97
C TYR A 172 2.81 6.06 -12.38
N LYS A 173 2.12 4.93 -12.14
CA LYS A 173 0.69 4.80 -12.43
C LYS A 173 -0.17 5.74 -11.60
N LEU A 174 0.13 5.92 -10.32
CA LEU A 174 -0.60 6.84 -9.45
C LEU A 174 -0.47 8.28 -9.94
N LEU A 175 0.76 8.71 -10.25
CA LEU A 175 1.02 10.05 -10.75
C LEU A 175 0.31 10.33 -12.09
N THR A 176 0.24 9.33 -12.96
CA THR A 176 -0.39 9.45 -14.30
C THR A 176 -1.86 9.06 -14.32
N PHE A 177 -2.43 8.66 -13.18
CA PHE A 177 -3.79 8.13 -13.13
C PHE A 177 -4.78 9.17 -13.65
N LYS A 178 -5.61 8.77 -14.61
CA LYS A 178 -6.47 9.69 -15.35
C LYS A 178 -7.49 10.40 -14.48
N ASP A 179 -7.88 9.84 -13.35
CA ASP A 179 -8.83 10.45 -12.42
C ASP A 179 -8.20 10.86 -11.08
N GLY A 180 -6.87 10.71 -10.96
CA GLY A 180 -6.08 11.13 -9.80
C GLY A 180 -5.17 12.29 -10.16
N SER A 181 -3.87 12.13 -9.86
CA SER A 181 -2.91 13.24 -9.95
C SER A 181 -2.70 13.80 -11.35
N LYS A 182 -2.92 13.01 -12.41
CA LYS A 182 -2.84 13.47 -13.82
C LYS A 182 -1.57 14.27 -14.17
N PHE A 183 -0.44 13.96 -13.54
CA PHE A 183 0.85 14.45 -14.02
C PHE A 183 1.08 13.95 -15.45
N THR A 184 1.80 14.75 -16.23
CA THR A 184 2.23 14.30 -17.56
C THR A 184 3.15 13.09 -17.43
N SER A 185 3.21 12.24 -18.47
CA SER A 185 4.12 11.09 -18.48
C SER A 185 5.59 11.52 -18.25
N SER A 186 6.00 12.70 -18.76
CA SER A 186 7.34 13.24 -18.56
C SER A 186 7.62 13.59 -17.09
N GLN A 187 6.71 14.32 -16.44
CA GLN A 187 6.82 14.68 -15.01
C GLN A 187 6.82 13.43 -14.11
N ALA A 188 5.95 12.45 -14.43
CA ALA A 188 5.91 11.20 -13.68
C ALA A 188 7.19 10.38 -13.84
N LYS A 189 7.76 10.31 -15.06
CA LYS A 189 9.08 9.68 -15.32
C LYS A 189 10.18 10.37 -14.52
N TYR A 190 10.24 11.70 -14.61
CA TYR A 190 11.19 12.50 -13.83
C TYR A 190 11.08 12.16 -12.33
N ALA A 191 9.87 12.17 -11.77
CA ALA A 191 9.63 11.89 -10.36
C ALA A 191 10.15 10.50 -9.96
N VAL A 192 9.81 9.44 -10.70
CA VAL A 192 10.25 8.08 -10.36
C VAL A 192 11.73 7.82 -10.62
N GLU A 193 12.40 8.64 -11.43
CA GLU A 193 13.85 8.62 -11.63
C GLU A 193 14.61 9.33 -10.51
N HIS A 194 14.02 10.37 -9.91
CA HIS A 194 14.66 11.19 -8.90
C HIS A 194 14.25 10.84 -7.46
N ILE A 195 13.26 9.98 -7.28
CA ILE A 195 12.84 9.52 -5.96
C ILE A 195 13.91 8.63 -5.32
N LYS A 196 14.27 8.95 -4.08
CA LYS A 196 15.25 8.20 -3.29
C LYS A 196 14.53 7.23 -2.38
N ALA A 197 14.39 5.99 -2.83
CA ALA A 197 13.74 4.92 -2.08
C ALA A 197 14.57 3.65 -2.08
N ASP A 198 14.56 2.94 -0.95
CA ASP A 198 15.01 1.56 -0.90
C ASP A 198 13.89 0.65 -1.40
N TRP A 199 13.93 0.34 -2.69
CA TRP A 199 12.90 -0.46 -3.35
C TRP A 199 12.86 -1.91 -2.88
N ASN A 200 13.99 -2.45 -2.40
CA ASN A 200 14.04 -3.78 -1.80
C ASN A 200 13.29 -3.78 -0.47
N LYS A 201 13.49 -2.75 0.35
CA LYS A 201 12.72 -2.54 1.59
C LYS A 201 11.23 -2.31 1.30
N MET A 202 10.89 -1.57 0.24
CA MET A 202 9.48 -1.40 -0.17
C MET A 202 8.84 -2.73 -0.59
N ALA A 203 9.53 -3.53 -1.41
CA ALA A 203 9.03 -4.85 -1.81
C ALA A 203 8.84 -5.78 -0.60
N LEU A 204 9.79 -5.79 0.34
CA LEU A 204 9.69 -6.56 1.58
C LEU A 204 8.50 -6.09 2.45
N LYS A 205 8.31 -4.77 2.59
CA LYS A 205 7.15 -4.22 3.32
C LYS A 205 5.84 -4.63 2.64
N CYS A 206 5.79 -4.64 1.31
CA CYS A 206 4.62 -5.11 0.56
C CYS A 206 4.34 -6.59 0.84
N ALA A 207 5.37 -7.44 0.76
CA ALA A 207 5.28 -8.86 1.06
C ALA A 207 4.76 -9.10 2.49
N GLN A 208 5.29 -8.36 3.48
CA GLN A 208 4.84 -8.44 4.87
C GLN A 208 3.37 -8.03 5.03
N ASN A 209 2.92 -7.02 4.30
CA ASN A 209 1.51 -6.60 4.34
C ASN A 209 0.60 -7.70 3.79
N TYR A 210 0.96 -8.34 2.67
CA TYR A 210 0.18 -9.44 2.11
C TYR A 210 0.09 -10.65 3.04
N VAL A 211 1.23 -11.03 3.63
CA VAL A 211 1.29 -12.13 4.60
C VAL A 211 0.40 -11.84 5.81
N LYS A 212 0.42 -10.61 6.35
CA LYS A 212 -0.40 -10.23 7.51
C LYS A 212 -1.89 -10.23 7.25
N LEU A 213 -2.30 -10.02 6.00
CA LEU A 213 -3.72 -10.00 5.66
C LEU A 213 -4.33 -11.41 5.66
N ASP A 214 -3.55 -12.48 5.86
CA ASP A 214 -3.95 -13.90 5.92
C ASP A 214 -4.82 -14.38 4.73
N SER A 215 -5.03 -13.53 3.72
CA SER A 215 -6.11 -13.68 2.72
C SER A 215 -5.63 -13.76 1.27
N PHE A 216 -4.32 -13.66 0.99
CA PHE A 216 -3.89 -13.39 -0.39
C PHE A 216 -2.68 -14.15 -0.92
N SER A 217 -1.83 -14.74 -0.10
CA SER A 217 -0.65 -15.44 -0.62
C SER A 217 -0.66 -16.89 -0.18
N ASP A 218 -1.10 -17.76 -1.09
CA ASP A 218 -1.10 -19.20 -0.90
C ASP A 218 0.35 -19.70 -0.75
N SER A 219 1.24 -19.46 -1.73
CA SER A 219 2.63 -19.98 -1.72
C SER A 219 3.71 -18.91 -1.93
N GLU A 220 4.98 -19.29 -1.75
CA GLU A 220 6.14 -18.46 -2.12
C GLU A 220 6.04 -17.95 -3.57
N LYS A 221 5.64 -18.85 -4.49
CA LYS A 221 5.47 -18.54 -5.91
C LYS A 221 4.33 -17.55 -6.13
N GLY A 222 3.21 -17.72 -5.44
CA GLY A 222 2.08 -16.80 -5.52
C GLY A 222 2.44 -15.40 -5.02
N LEU A 223 3.13 -15.31 -3.88
CA LEU A 223 3.60 -14.02 -3.37
C LEU A 223 4.60 -13.35 -4.32
N TYR A 224 5.52 -14.13 -4.93
CA TYR A 224 6.44 -13.61 -5.92
C TYR A 224 5.70 -13.04 -7.15
N ASN A 225 4.73 -13.79 -7.68
CA ASN A 225 3.95 -13.39 -8.84
C ASN A 225 3.14 -12.12 -8.55
N LEU A 226 2.54 -12.02 -7.36
CA LEU A 226 1.80 -10.85 -6.93
C LEU A 226 2.69 -9.60 -6.89
N LEU A 227 3.87 -9.72 -6.27
CA LEU A 227 4.84 -8.63 -6.17
C LEU A 227 5.40 -8.19 -7.53
N SER A 228 5.72 -9.15 -8.41
CA SER A 228 6.34 -8.86 -9.71
C SER A 228 5.33 -8.52 -10.82
N SER A 229 4.05 -8.78 -10.60
CA SER A 229 3.00 -8.54 -11.58
C SER A 229 2.81 -7.05 -11.83
N LYS A 230 2.99 -6.63 -13.09
CA LYS A 230 2.63 -5.27 -13.54
C LYS A 230 1.14 -4.96 -13.37
N LYS A 231 0.27 -5.95 -13.23
CA LYS A 231 -1.16 -5.71 -12.97
C LYS A 231 -1.41 -5.34 -11.51
N TYR A 232 -0.62 -5.87 -10.60
CA TYR A 232 -0.74 -5.67 -9.17
C TYR A 232 0.36 -4.70 -8.71
N GLU A 233 1.43 -5.23 -8.13
CA GLU A 233 2.42 -4.41 -7.44
C GLU A 233 3.51 -3.85 -8.36
N GLY A 234 3.96 -4.60 -9.36
CA GLY A 234 4.93 -4.13 -10.37
C GLY A 234 6.37 -3.92 -9.87
N PHE A 235 6.78 -4.61 -8.80
CA PHE A 235 8.19 -4.67 -8.42
C PHE A 235 9.01 -5.41 -9.48
N THR A 236 10.30 -5.08 -9.59
CA THR A 236 11.19 -5.85 -10.46
C THR A 236 11.37 -7.27 -9.93
N SER A 237 11.73 -8.23 -10.79
CA SER A 237 12.01 -9.61 -10.36
C SER A 237 13.06 -9.68 -9.25
N SER A 238 14.09 -8.82 -9.30
CA SER A 238 15.12 -8.74 -8.26
C SER A 238 14.55 -8.26 -6.91
N GLN A 239 13.68 -7.24 -6.92
CA GLN A 239 13.02 -6.72 -5.72
C GLN A 239 12.03 -7.72 -5.12
N ALA A 240 11.24 -8.39 -5.97
CA ALA A 240 10.34 -9.45 -5.56
C ALA A 240 11.11 -10.63 -4.94
N ASN A 241 12.18 -11.09 -5.58
CA ASN A 241 13.05 -12.14 -5.02
C ASN A 241 13.68 -11.72 -3.69
N TYR A 242 14.14 -10.46 -3.58
CA TYR A 242 14.61 -9.93 -2.31
C TYR A 242 13.53 -10.02 -1.23
N ALA A 243 12.31 -9.62 -1.53
CA ALA A 243 11.20 -9.68 -0.59
C ALA A 243 10.88 -11.11 -0.14
N ILE A 244 10.78 -12.07 -1.06
CA ILE A 244 10.54 -13.49 -0.74
C ILE A 244 11.65 -14.05 0.16
N LYS A 245 12.91 -13.71 -0.13
CA LYS A 245 14.04 -14.18 0.68
C LYS A 245 14.04 -13.65 2.12
N HIS A 246 13.50 -12.45 2.35
CA HIS A 246 13.60 -11.76 3.65
C HIS A 246 12.28 -11.67 4.42
N VAL A 247 11.16 -12.08 3.81
CA VAL A 247 9.87 -12.13 4.51
C VAL A 247 9.88 -13.28 5.51
N LYS A 248 9.48 -13.00 6.75
CA LYS A 248 9.39 -14.02 7.80
C LYS A 248 8.02 -14.68 7.74
N VAL A 249 7.96 -15.85 7.10
CA VAL A 249 6.73 -16.64 6.89
C VAL A 249 7.01 -18.09 7.25
N ASP A 250 6.05 -18.73 7.91
CA ASP A 250 6.05 -20.18 8.07
C ASP A 250 5.26 -20.81 6.90
N TRP A 251 5.99 -21.13 5.83
CA TRP A 251 5.39 -21.68 4.61
C TRP A 251 4.80 -23.08 4.83
N ASN A 252 5.35 -23.84 5.77
CA ASN A 252 4.84 -25.15 6.15
C ASN A 252 3.48 -25.03 6.84
N LYS A 253 3.32 -24.02 7.71
CA LYS A 253 2.02 -23.69 8.33
C LYS A 253 0.98 -23.27 7.28
N LEU A 254 1.35 -22.42 6.32
CA LEU A 254 0.44 -22.00 5.23
C LEU A 254 0.06 -23.18 4.32
N ALA A 255 1.03 -24.04 3.97
CA ALA A 255 0.77 -25.25 3.20
C ALA A 255 -0.21 -26.18 3.92
N LEU A 256 -0.02 -26.37 5.24
CA LEU A 256 -0.93 -27.17 6.07
C LEU A 256 -2.34 -26.57 6.14
N GLN A 257 -2.46 -25.25 6.24
CA GLN A 257 -3.76 -24.59 6.19
C GLN A 257 -4.47 -24.84 4.86
N LYS A 258 -3.78 -24.63 3.73
CA LYS A 258 -4.32 -24.90 2.39
C LYS A 258 -4.72 -26.37 2.22
N ALA A 259 -3.89 -27.29 2.72
CA ALA A 259 -4.18 -28.71 2.68
C ALA A 259 -5.48 -29.04 3.44
N ARG A 260 -5.72 -28.43 4.62
CA ARG A 260 -6.98 -28.62 5.36
C ARG A 260 -8.19 -28.08 4.61
N GLU A 261 -8.05 -26.93 3.94
CA GLU A 261 -9.10 -26.37 3.09
C GLU A 261 -9.45 -27.31 1.94
N TYR A 262 -8.46 -27.86 1.24
CA TYR A 262 -8.66 -28.83 0.16
C TYR A 262 -9.17 -30.18 0.67
N GLN A 263 -8.76 -30.61 1.87
CA GLN A 263 -9.24 -31.85 2.48
C GLN A 263 -10.74 -31.79 2.82
N ASN A 264 -11.26 -30.61 3.19
CA ASN A 264 -12.69 -30.42 3.42
C ASN A 264 -13.55 -30.67 2.18
N ILE A 265 -12.96 -30.61 0.98
CA ILE A 265 -13.65 -30.82 -0.30
C ILE A 265 -13.36 -32.21 -0.85
N THR A 266 -12.09 -32.61 -0.85
CA THR A 266 -11.64 -33.88 -1.43
C THR A 266 -11.88 -35.08 -0.52
N HIS A 267 -11.97 -34.87 0.79
CA HIS A 267 -12.11 -35.91 1.81
C HIS A 267 -11.04 -37.02 1.75
N SER A 268 -9.89 -36.75 1.13
CA SER A 268 -8.83 -37.74 0.90
C SER A 268 -7.46 -37.05 0.80
N ALA A 269 -6.50 -37.49 1.61
CA ALA A 269 -5.14 -36.96 1.58
C ALA A 269 -4.45 -37.13 0.21
N LYS A 270 -4.74 -38.24 -0.49
CA LYS A 270 -4.21 -38.50 -1.84
C LYS A 270 -4.73 -37.49 -2.85
N GLU A 271 -6.02 -37.18 -2.80
CA GLU A 271 -6.64 -36.20 -3.70
C GLU A 271 -6.28 -34.77 -3.32
N THR A 272 -6.22 -34.46 -2.03
CA THR A 272 -5.71 -33.19 -1.51
C THR A 272 -4.31 -32.90 -2.04
N LYS A 273 -3.40 -33.88 -1.94
CA LYS A 273 -2.03 -33.75 -2.47
C LYS A 273 -2.03 -33.43 -3.96
N LYS A 274 -2.84 -34.15 -4.73
CA LYS A 274 -2.98 -33.90 -6.17
C LYS A 274 -3.46 -32.48 -6.45
N TRP A 275 -4.49 -32.00 -5.75
CA TRP A 275 -4.99 -30.63 -5.91
C TRP A 275 -3.95 -29.57 -5.55
N MET A 276 -3.15 -29.80 -4.51
CA MET A 276 -2.06 -28.88 -4.15
C MET A 276 -0.94 -28.85 -5.19
N MET A 277 -0.63 -29.98 -5.82
CA MET A 277 0.37 -30.09 -6.89
C MET A 277 -0.11 -29.48 -8.21
N ASP A 278 -1.40 -29.66 -8.53
CA ASP A 278 -2.05 -29.15 -9.75
C ASP A 278 -2.43 -27.66 -9.64
N ASP A 279 -2.18 -27.02 -8.49
CA ASP A 279 -2.41 -25.59 -8.29
C ASP A 279 -1.56 -24.75 -9.27
N ARG A 280 -2.06 -23.58 -9.67
CA ARG A 280 -1.31 -22.66 -10.56
C ARG A 280 -0.06 -22.13 -9.87
N GLU A 281 -0.16 -21.91 -8.56
CA GLU A 281 0.90 -21.35 -7.73
C GLU A 281 1.20 -22.32 -6.58
N PRO A 282 1.70 -23.53 -6.88
CA PRO A 282 1.82 -24.57 -5.89
C PRO A 282 2.89 -24.20 -4.87
N PHE A 283 2.72 -24.72 -3.66
CA PHE A 283 3.82 -24.83 -2.70
C PHE A 283 4.91 -25.73 -3.25
N SER A 284 6.12 -25.67 -2.68
CA SER A 284 7.17 -26.63 -3.02
C SER A 284 6.74 -28.06 -2.67
N ASP A 285 7.27 -29.06 -3.38
CA ASP A 285 6.99 -30.48 -3.11
C ASP A 285 7.22 -30.81 -1.62
N GLN A 286 8.29 -30.28 -1.02
CA GLN A 286 8.59 -30.49 0.41
C GLN A 286 7.51 -29.92 1.34
N GLN A 287 7.00 -28.72 1.05
CA GLN A 287 5.92 -28.09 1.82
C GLN A 287 4.60 -28.84 1.65
N ILE A 288 4.31 -29.34 0.44
CA ILE A 288 3.13 -30.18 0.19
C ILE A 288 3.25 -31.49 0.97
N GLU A 289 4.38 -32.20 0.91
CA GLU A 289 4.57 -33.45 1.66
C GLU A 289 4.48 -33.22 3.18
N TYR A 290 5.06 -32.12 3.67
CA TYR A 290 4.90 -31.70 5.06
C TYR A 290 3.41 -31.51 5.39
N ALA A 291 2.67 -30.74 4.59
CA ALA A 291 1.26 -30.47 4.83
C ALA A 291 0.42 -31.75 4.86
N ILE A 292 0.60 -32.64 3.87
CA ILE A 292 -0.15 -33.89 3.75
C ILE A 292 0.15 -34.85 4.90
N SER A 293 1.40 -34.97 5.33
CA SER A 293 1.79 -35.81 6.48
C SER A 293 1.25 -35.30 7.83
N HIS A 294 0.83 -34.04 7.90
CA HIS A 294 0.27 -33.40 9.10
C HIS A 294 -1.25 -33.17 9.01
N LEU A 295 -1.92 -33.65 7.96
CA LEU A 295 -3.38 -33.75 7.91
C LEU A 295 -3.85 -34.83 8.90
N LYS A 296 -4.95 -34.53 9.60
CA LYS A 296 -5.60 -35.47 10.52
C LYS A 296 -6.81 -36.12 9.85
#